data_AF-A0A2E0TB41-F1
#
_entry.id   AF-A0A2E0TB41-F1
#
_cell.length_a   1.000
_cell.length_b   1.000
_cell.length_c   1.000
_cell.angle_alpha   90.00
_cell.angle_beta   90.00
_cell.angle_gamma   90.00
#
_symmetry.space_group_name_H-M   'P 1'
#
loop_
_entity.id
_entity.type
_entity.pdbx_description
1 polymer ?
#
loop_
_entity_poly.entity_id
_entity_poly.type
_entity_poly.pdbx_seq_one_letter_code
_entity_poly.pdbx_strand_id
1 'polypeptide(L)'
;MRIWGAIIAFSLACGGSPPPSEAERSAPPIHRSEEDRAAVIEVRSILVTFVGAEGADEAVTRTQAQAQARAETIASLVRQPDSNFGEVARTYSDAGIATQRIERGTADVPGAVQREAFRLRVGETSPPVLTPAGYLVLERRPDPQVGPAEIGARHILISHVDAQRAPDDITRTREEARARAAEVAERVQGGESWDALHAEYSDERGGPGGGDLGTFGRGRMVPAFERAAFGLEVGEISDPVESPFGFHVIQRTE
;
A
#
# COMPACT_ATOMS: atom_id res chain seq x y z
N MET A 1 32.71 24.78 61.86
CA MET A 1 32.29 23.38 61.64
C MET A 1 30.80 23.28 61.99
N ARG A 2 30.01 22.62 61.13
CA ARG A 2 28.55 22.35 61.18
C ARG A 2 27.63 23.32 60.41
N ILE A 3 27.54 23.02 59.12
CA ILE A 3 26.42 23.21 58.19
C ILE A 3 25.25 22.31 58.65
N TRP A 4 24.00 22.77 58.57
CA TRP A 4 22.71 22.05 58.30
C TRP A 4 21.64 23.15 58.31
N GLY A 5 20.70 23.35 57.38
CA GLY A 5 20.17 22.57 56.27
C GLY A 5 18.69 22.98 56.16
N ALA A 6 18.30 23.67 55.07
CA ALA A 6 16.95 24.20 54.87
C ALA A 6 15.94 23.06 54.65
N ILE A 7 14.82 23.10 55.37
CA ILE A 7 13.65 22.25 55.12
C ILE A 7 12.59 23.16 54.48
N ILE A 8 12.46 23.09 53.15
CA ILE A 8 11.28 23.56 52.43
C ILE A 8 10.49 22.31 52.07
N ALA A 9 9.36 22.12 52.75
CA ALA A 9 8.37 21.12 52.41
C ALA A 9 7.67 21.55 51.12
N PHE A 10 7.89 20.83 50.02
CA PHE A 10 7.07 20.95 48.81
C PHE A 10 5.97 19.89 48.89
N SER A 11 4.76 20.36 49.18
CA SER A 11 3.54 19.55 49.21
C SER A 11 3.26 19.00 47.80
N LEU A 12 2.99 17.69 47.73
CA LEU A 12 2.43 17.04 46.54
C LEU A 12 1.14 17.77 46.12
N ALA A 13 1.11 18.30 44.91
CA ALA A 13 -0.11 18.65 44.21
C ALA A 13 -0.39 17.54 43.17
N CYS A 14 -1.53 16.88 43.30
CA CYS A 14 -2.05 15.91 42.35
C CYS A 14 -2.16 16.54 40.96
N GLY A 15 -1.39 16.03 39.99
CA GLY A 15 -1.47 16.44 38.59
C GLY A 15 -2.75 15.93 37.95
N GLY A 16 -3.82 16.74 37.98
CA GLY A 16 -4.92 16.61 37.04
C GLY A 16 -4.47 17.13 35.68
N SER A 17 -4.65 16.33 34.61
CA SER A 17 -4.38 16.78 33.25
C SER A 17 -5.14 18.08 32.95
N PRO A 18 -4.50 19.06 32.29
CA PRO A 18 -5.18 20.31 31.96
C PRO A 18 -6.37 20.03 31.05
N PRO A 19 -7.49 20.76 31.20
CA PRO A 19 -8.64 20.60 30.33
C PRO A 19 -8.25 20.96 28.88
N PRO A 20 -8.83 20.28 27.88
CA PRO A 20 -8.48 20.48 26.48
C PRO A 20 -8.66 21.94 26.07
N SER A 21 -7.77 22.42 25.21
CA SER A 21 -7.78 23.79 24.71
C SER A 21 -9.09 24.13 23.98
N GLU A 22 -9.43 25.41 23.89
CA GLU A 22 -10.61 25.88 23.15
C GLU A 22 -10.56 25.49 21.65
N ALA A 23 -9.35 25.34 21.10
CA ALA A 23 -9.11 24.81 19.77
C ALA A 23 -9.52 23.32 19.62
N GLU A 24 -9.31 22.49 20.65
CA GLU A 24 -9.73 21.09 20.65
C GLU A 24 -11.25 20.92 20.82
N ARG A 25 -11.93 21.90 21.43
CA ARG A 25 -13.40 21.88 21.60
C ARG A 25 -14.16 22.37 20.35
N SER A 26 -13.47 23.06 19.45
CA SER A 26 -14.02 23.68 18.24
C SER A 26 -13.78 22.86 16.97
N ALA A 27 -13.00 21.77 17.06
CA ALA A 27 -12.79 20.88 15.93
C ALA A 27 -14.13 20.23 15.52
N PRO A 28 -14.56 20.33 14.24
CA PRO A 28 -15.74 19.63 13.78
C PRO A 28 -15.57 18.13 14.05
N PRO A 29 -16.66 17.39 14.40
CA PRO A 29 -16.56 15.94 14.56
C PRO A 29 -15.95 15.36 13.29
N ILE A 30 -14.80 14.70 13.42
CA ILE A 30 -14.17 13.99 12.31
C ILE A 30 -15.14 12.88 11.93
N HIS A 31 -15.92 13.10 10.88
CA HIS A 31 -16.76 12.07 10.27
C HIS A 31 -15.83 11.00 9.69
N ARG A 32 -15.46 10.02 10.52
CA ARG A 32 -14.79 8.80 10.08
C ARG A 32 -15.74 8.02 9.18
N SER A 33 -15.28 7.62 8.00
CA SER A 33 -16.06 6.83 7.05
C SER A 33 -16.44 5.46 7.67
N GLU A 34 -17.41 4.75 7.10
CA GLU A 34 -17.68 3.36 7.53
C GLU A 34 -16.44 2.46 7.38
N GLU A 35 -15.61 2.77 6.39
CA GLU A 35 -14.33 2.11 6.12
C GLU A 35 -13.28 2.36 7.22
N ASP A 36 -13.27 3.56 7.81
CA ASP A 36 -12.46 3.90 8.99
C ASP A 36 -12.94 3.20 10.27
N ARG A 37 -14.19 2.72 10.29
CA ARG A 37 -14.80 1.97 11.41
C ARG A 37 -14.69 0.45 11.24
N ALA A 38 -14.07 -0.03 10.16
CA ALA A 38 -13.98 -1.44 9.87
C ALA A 38 -13.32 -2.24 11.01
N ALA A 39 -13.89 -3.41 11.30
CA ALA A 39 -13.33 -4.36 12.25
C ALA A 39 -12.16 -5.16 11.64
N VAL A 40 -12.13 -5.24 10.30
CA VAL A 40 -11.11 -5.93 9.50
C VAL A 40 -10.55 -4.94 8.50
N ILE A 41 -9.24 -4.99 8.29
CA ILE A 41 -8.51 -4.04 7.46
C ILE A 41 -7.46 -4.77 6.63
N GLU A 42 -7.09 -4.22 5.49
CA GLU A 42 -5.97 -4.74 4.71
C GLU A 42 -4.80 -3.76 4.76
N VAL A 43 -3.59 -4.29 4.93
CA VAL A 43 -2.36 -3.50 4.89
C VAL A 43 -1.36 -4.13 3.94
N ARG A 44 -0.60 -3.27 3.26
CA ARG A 44 0.67 -3.66 2.63
C ARG A 44 1.82 -3.25 3.53
N SER A 45 2.93 -3.98 3.47
CA SER A 45 4.09 -3.67 4.31
C SER A 45 5.42 -3.78 3.58
N ILE A 46 6.33 -2.87 3.95
CA ILE A 46 7.76 -2.92 3.64
C ILE A 46 8.49 -3.37 4.89
N LEU A 47 9.27 -4.44 4.80
CA LEU A 47 10.05 -4.98 5.91
C LEU A 47 11.52 -4.58 5.80
N VAL A 48 12.05 -4.02 6.87
CA VAL A 48 13.48 -3.76 7.05
C VAL A 48 13.99 -4.58 8.23
N THR A 49 14.67 -5.68 7.94
CA THR A 49 15.27 -6.59 8.93
C THR A 49 16.58 -6.03 9.51
N PHE A 50 17.11 -6.68 10.55
CA PHE A 50 18.43 -6.40 11.10
C PHE A 50 19.04 -7.67 11.66
N VAL A 51 20.35 -7.63 11.98
CA VAL A 51 21.04 -8.77 12.61
C VAL A 51 20.33 -9.18 13.90
N GLY A 52 19.84 -10.42 13.95
CA GLY A 52 19.11 -10.98 15.08
C GLY A 52 17.59 -10.77 15.06
N ALA A 53 17.05 -10.15 14.01
CA ALA A 53 15.61 -10.14 13.78
C ALA A 53 15.12 -11.53 13.33
N GLU A 54 13.88 -11.87 13.69
CA GLU A 54 13.25 -13.14 13.36
C GLU A 54 13.09 -13.28 11.84
N GLY A 55 13.59 -14.38 11.27
CA GLY A 55 13.51 -14.62 9.83
C GLY A 55 14.40 -13.71 8.97
N ALA A 56 15.34 -12.97 9.57
CA ALA A 56 16.33 -12.20 8.81
C ALA A 56 17.24 -13.14 8.00
N ASP A 57 17.48 -12.77 6.75
CA ASP A 57 18.46 -13.44 5.88
C ASP A 57 19.88 -13.35 6.49
N GLU A 58 20.67 -14.41 6.38
CA GLU A 58 22.04 -14.47 6.92
C GLU A 58 22.97 -13.41 6.30
N ALA A 59 22.67 -12.93 5.10
CA ALA A 59 23.40 -11.86 4.42
C ALA A 59 23.17 -10.48 5.06
N VAL A 60 22.18 -10.34 5.95
CA VAL A 60 21.88 -9.07 6.62
C VAL A 60 22.96 -8.76 7.66
N THR A 61 23.76 -7.72 7.39
CA THR A 61 24.86 -7.28 8.28
C THR A 61 24.54 -6.01 9.08
N ARG A 62 23.39 -5.39 8.83
CA ARG A 62 23.03 -4.09 9.42
C ARG A 62 22.58 -4.21 10.88
N THR A 63 22.92 -3.20 11.68
CA THR A 63 22.45 -3.09 13.07
C THR A 63 20.99 -2.65 13.13
N GLN A 64 20.36 -2.84 14.29
CA GLN A 64 18.99 -2.36 14.51
C GLN A 64 18.85 -0.84 14.30
N ALA A 65 19.82 -0.04 14.74
CA ALA A 65 19.82 1.41 14.53
C ALA A 65 19.91 1.78 13.04
N GLN A 66 20.72 1.05 12.26
CA GLN A 66 20.81 1.24 10.81
C GLN A 66 19.50 0.84 10.11
N ALA A 67 18.86 -0.24 10.54
CA ALA A 67 17.56 -0.65 10.03
C ALA A 67 16.47 0.38 10.33
N GLN A 68 16.48 0.98 11.53
CA GLN A 68 15.57 2.05 11.89
C GLN A 68 15.73 3.27 10.96
N ALA A 69 16.95 3.78 10.78
CA ALA A 69 17.21 4.92 9.92
C ALA A 69 16.80 4.65 8.46
N ARG A 70 17.01 3.42 7.99
CA ARG A 70 16.55 2.98 6.65
C ARG A 70 15.02 2.97 6.57
N ALA A 71 14.34 2.44 7.60
CA ALA A 71 12.88 2.42 7.65
C ALA A 71 12.28 3.84 7.71
N GLU A 72 12.89 4.76 8.45
CA GLU A 72 12.48 6.18 8.50
C GLU A 72 12.64 6.86 7.13
N THR A 73 13.72 6.53 6.42
CA THR A 73 13.93 6.98 5.04
C THR A 73 12.83 6.47 4.13
N ILE A 74 12.53 5.17 4.17
CA ILE A 74 11.44 4.55 3.39
C ILE A 74 10.10 5.18 3.72
N ALA A 75 9.77 5.34 5.00
CA ALA A 75 8.54 6.00 5.45
C ALA A 75 8.43 7.44 4.94
N SER A 76 9.56 8.13 4.72
CA SER A 76 9.57 9.47 4.14
C SER A 76 9.42 9.44 2.62
N LEU A 77 9.97 8.43 1.94
CA LEU A 77 9.81 8.23 0.49
C LEU A 77 8.35 7.93 0.13
N VAL A 78 7.73 6.96 0.79
CA VAL A 78 6.35 6.54 0.48
C VAL A 78 5.29 7.59 0.80
N ARG A 79 5.64 8.63 1.57
CA ARG A 79 4.76 9.78 1.85
C ARG A 79 4.86 10.88 0.81
N GLN A 80 5.80 10.80 -0.12
CA GLN A 80 5.91 11.79 -1.19
C GLN A 80 4.70 11.66 -2.13
N PRO A 81 4.13 12.77 -2.63
CA PRO A 81 2.91 12.75 -3.45
C PRO A 81 3.00 11.85 -4.70
N ASP A 82 4.18 11.78 -5.30
CA ASP A 82 4.43 11.02 -6.54
C ASP A 82 5.03 9.63 -6.26
N SER A 83 5.03 9.17 -5.00
CA SER A 83 5.62 7.88 -4.64
C SER A 83 4.67 6.71 -4.88
N ASN A 84 5.19 5.64 -5.48
CA ASN A 84 4.48 4.36 -5.58
C ASN A 84 4.97 3.39 -4.50
N PHE A 85 4.09 3.05 -3.54
CA PHE A 85 4.44 2.13 -2.45
C PHE A 85 4.93 0.77 -2.94
N GLY A 86 4.37 0.25 -4.04
CA GLY A 86 4.79 -1.02 -4.63
C GLY A 86 6.21 -0.99 -5.18
N GLU A 87 6.59 0.08 -5.86
CA GLU A 87 7.95 0.25 -6.36
C GLU A 87 8.95 0.36 -5.20
N VAL A 88 8.65 1.19 -4.20
CA VAL A 88 9.50 1.34 -3.01
C VAL A 88 9.63 0.00 -2.28
N ALA A 89 8.54 -0.76 -2.14
CA ALA A 89 8.58 -2.07 -1.52
C ALA A 89 9.44 -3.08 -2.30
N ARG A 90 9.36 -3.12 -3.64
CA ARG A 90 10.21 -4.00 -4.46
C ARG A 90 11.70 -3.64 -4.34
N THR A 91 12.00 -2.36 -4.23
CA THR A 91 13.38 -1.86 -4.18
C THR A 91 14.00 -1.98 -2.79
N TYR A 92 13.22 -1.74 -1.73
CA TYR A 92 13.76 -1.56 -0.38
C TYR A 92 13.33 -2.61 0.65
N SER A 93 12.27 -3.39 0.40
CA SER A 93 11.83 -4.44 1.33
C SER A 93 12.75 -5.66 1.25
N ASP A 94 13.13 -6.20 2.40
CA ASP A 94 13.93 -7.44 2.45
C ASP A 94 13.10 -8.71 2.22
N ALA A 95 11.77 -8.60 2.24
CA ALA A 95 10.85 -9.71 2.03
C ALA A 95 9.90 -9.48 0.84
N GLY A 96 10.18 -8.47 0.00
CA GLY A 96 9.26 -8.03 -1.04
C GLY A 96 7.99 -7.38 -0.49
N ILE A 97 6.94 -7.26 -1.32
CA ILE A 97 5.64 -6.74 -0.90
C ILE A 97 4.88 -7.86 -0.17
N ALA A 98 4.53 -7.61 1.09
CA ALA A 98 3.57 -8.45 1.81
C ALA A 98 2.23 -7.71 1.95
N THR A 99 1.13 -8.44 1.75
CA THR A 99 -0.24 -7.97 2.00
C THR A 99 -0.84 -8.82 3.11
N GLN A 100 -1.41 -8.19 4.13
CA GLN A 100 -2.00 -8.86 5.28
C GLN A 100 -3.36 -8.27 5.63
N ARG A 101 -4.33 -9.16 5.89
CA ARG A 101 -5.60 -8.79 6.53
C ARG A 101 -5.42 -8.81 8.05
N ILE A 102 -5.80 -7.73 8.71
CA ILE A 102 -5.72 -7.56 10.15
C ILE A 102 -7.13 -7.38 10.69
N GLU A 103 -7.55 -8.29 11.57
CA GLU A 103 -8.78 -8.16 12.34
C GLU A 103 -8.48 -7.60 13.73
N ARG A 104 -9.36 -6.72 14.22
CA ARG A 104 -9.16 -6.03 15.49
C ARG A 104 -9.19 -7.03 16.64
N GLY A 105 -8.09 -7.08 17.41
CA GLY A 105 -8.03 -7.85 18.66
C GLY A 105 -7.66 -9.32 18.48
N THR A 106 -7.21 -9.74 17.29
CA THR A 106 -6.61 -11.06 17.11
C THR A 106 -5.18 -11.10 17.64
N ALA A 107 -4.71 -12.26 18.10
CA ALA A 107 -3.37 -12.42 18.67
C ALA A 107 -2.28 -12.58 17.59
N ASP A 108 -2.67 -12.83 16.34
CA ASP A 108 -1.80 -13.23 15.25
C ASP A 108 -0.91 -12.08 14.73
N VAL A 109 -1.28 -10.84 15.08
CA VAL A 109 -0.59 -9.63 14.66
C VAL A 109 -0.05 -8.91 15.90
N PRO A 110 1.25 -8.55 15.94
CA PRO A 110 1.81 -7.80 17.07
C PRO A 110 0.98 -6.57 17.39
N GLY A 111 0.69 -6.34 18.68
CA GLY A 111 -0.21 -5.26 19.10
C GLY A 111 0.26 -3.87 18.68
N ALA A 112 1.57 -3.66 18.48
CA ALA A 112 2.11 -2.42 17.92
C ALA A 112 1.66 -2.19 16.47
N VAL A 113 1.68 -3.24 15.65
CA VAL A 113 1.22 -3.21 14.25
C VAL A 113 -0.27 -2.93 14.20
N GLN A 114 -1.08 -3.62 15.01
CA GLN A 114 -2.53 -3.36 15.08
C GLN A 114 -2.83 -1.90 15.45
N ARG A 115 -2.17 -1.37 16.50
CA ARG A 115 -2.40 0.01 16.94
C ARG A 115 -2.11 1.02 15.85
N GLU A 116 -1.03 0.85 15.10
CA GLU A 116 -0.69 1.78 14.02
C GLU A 116 -1.59 1.57 12.79
N ALA A 117 -1.78 0.33 12.34
CA ALA A 117 -2.60 0.01 11.17
C ALA A 117 -4.05 0.51 11.26
N PHE A 118 -4.66 0.45 12.45
CA PHE A 118 -6.03 0.93 12.68
C PHE A 118 -6.14 2.45 12.92
N ARG A 119 -5.02 3.18 12.98
CA ARG A 119 -5.00 4.65 13.05
C ARG A 119 -4.91 5.29 11.68
N LEU A 120 -4.35 4.58 10.71
CA LEU A 120 -4.23 5.02 9.32
C LEU A 120 -5.59 5.11 8.65
N ARG A 121 -5.76 6.15 7.83
CA ARG A 121 -6.80 6.21 6.79
C ARG A 121 -6.38 5.37 5.59
N VAL A 122 -7.34 5.01 4.75
CA VAL A 122 -7.04 4.40 3.44
C VAL A 122 -6.10 5.30 2.64
N GLY A 123 -5.07 4.69 2.04
CA GLY A 123 -3.98 5.37 1.33
C GLY A 123 -2.88 5.94 2.23
N GLU A 124 -3.09 6.02 3.55
CA GLU A 124 -2.10 6.56 4.48
C GLU A 124 -1.04 5.51 4.85
N THR A 125 0.19 5.99 5.07
CA THR A 125 1.33 5.15 5.45
C THR A 125 1.78 5.39 6.89
N SER A 126 2.19 4.35 7.61
CA SER A 126 2.66 4.45 9.00
C SER A 126 4.09 4.97 9.14
N PRO A 127 4.45 5.51 10.32
CA PRO A 127 5.86 5.52 10.74
C PRO A 127 6.40 4.07 10.87
N PRO A 128 7.73 3.88 10.96
CA PRO A 128 8.33 2.56 11.20
C PRO A 128 7.85 1.93 12.51
N VAL A 129 7.31 0.72 12.42
CA VAL A 129 6.83 -0.06 13.56
C VAL A 129 7.82 -1.18 13.83
N LEU A 130 8.43 -1.19 15.01
CA LEU A 130 9.33 -2.26 15.43
C LEU A 130 8.54 -3.55 15.75
N THR A 131 8.99 -4.67 15.19
CA THR A 131 8.48 -6.03 15.41
C THR A 131 9.64 -7.00 15.62
N PRO A 132 9.39 -8.25 16.08
CA PRO A 132 10.43 -9.28 16.14
C PRO A 132 11.13 -9.54 14.79
N ALA A 133 10.39 -9.43 13.67
CA ALA A 133 10.92 -9.65 12.33
C ALA A 133 11.72 -8.45 11.78
N GLY A 134 11.61 -7.26 12.39
CA GLY A 134 12.23 -6.03 11.88
C GLY A 134 11.33 -4.81 12.00
N TYR A 135 11.67 -3.75 11.28
CA TYR A 135 10.82 -2.56 11.15
C TYR A 135 9.85 -2.71 9.97
N LEU A 136 8.57 -2.45 10.23
CA LEU A 136 7.53 -2.41 9.21
C LEU A 136 7.13 -0.97 8.91
N VAL A 137 7.04 -0.63 7.63
CA VAL A 137 6.30 0.55 7.14
C VAL A 137 5.03 0.04 6.49
N LEU A 138 3.88 0.47 6.99
CA LEU A 138 2.57 -0.02 6.57
C LEU A 138 1.91 0.98 5.62
N GLU A 139 1.15 0.49 4.65
CA GLU A 139 0.19 1.26 3.87
C GLU A 139 -1.19 0.67 4.11
N ARG A 140 -2.15 1.50 4.51
CA ARG A 140 -3.52 1.06 4.69
C ARG A 140 -4.23 0.99 3.34
N ARG A 141 -4.73 -0.20 3.00
CA ARG A 141 -5.53 -0.43 1.80
C ARG A 141 -7.03 -0.48 2.13
N PRO A 142 -7.90 -0.26 1.13
CA PRO A 142 -9.31 -0.57 1.24
C PRO A 142 -9.50 -2.02 1.68
N ASP A 143 -10.51 -2.33 2.49
CA ASP A 143 -10.86 -3.74 2.71
C ASP A 143 -11.57 -4.25 1.44
N PRO A 144 -11.06 -5.29 0.75
CA PRO A 144 -11.77 -5.87 -0.39
C PRO A 144 -13.12 -6.51 -0.02
N GLN A 145 -13.53 -6.52 1.25
CA GLN A 145 -14.89 -6.90 1.67
C GLN A 145 -15.76 -5.70 2.10
N VAL A 146 -15.14 -4.56 2.41
CA VAL A 146 -15.81 -3.30 2.74
C VAL A 146 -15.30 -2.25 1.76
N GLY A 147 -15.94 -2.21 0.59
CA GLY A 147 -15.66 -1.28 -0.50
C GLY A 147 -16.86 -1.25 -1.44
N PRO A 148 -16.82 -0.44 -2.50
CA PRO A 148 -17.95 -0.36 -3.42
C PRO A 148 -18.26 -1.76 -3.98
N ALA A 149 -19.56 -2.08 -4.09
CA ALA A 149 -20.00 -3.37 -4.59
C ALA A 149 -19.57 -3.59 -6.05
N GLU A 150 -19.43 -2.49 -6.79
CA GLU A 150 -19.02 -2.41 -8.18
C GLU A 150 -18.06 -1.24 -8.37
N ILE A 151 -17.10 -1.38 -9.28
CA ILE A 151 -16.18 -0.33 -9.72
C ILE A 151 -16.20 -0.25 -11.23
N GLY A 152 -15.84 0.90 -11.80
CA GLY A 152 -15.49 0.98 -13.21
C GLY A 152 -13.97 0.93 -13.38
N ALA A 153 -13.50 0.22 -14.39
CA ALA A 153 -12.09 0.25 -14.75
C ALA A 153 -11.89 0.12 -16.25
N ARG A 154 -10.73 0.59 -16.70
CA ARG A 154 -10.20 0.32 -18.03
C ARG A 154 -8.81 -0.29 -17.93
N HIS A 155 -8.37 -0.99 -18.97
CA HIS A 155 -7.06 -1.62 -18.97
C HIS A 155 -6.32 -1.53 -20.30
N ILE A 156 -5.00 -1.73 -20.25
CA ILE A 156 -4.17 -2.00 -21.44
C ILE A 156 -3.61 -3.40 -21.24
N LEU A 157 -3.96 -4.33 -22.13
CA LEU A 157 -3.52 -5.72 -22.07
C LEU A 157 -2.28 -5.93 -22.94
N ILE A 158 -1.23 -6.51 -22.36
CA ILE A 158 0.01 -6.85 -23.04
C ILE A 158 0.24 -8.35 -22.86
N SER A 159 -0.10 -9.10 -23.91
CA SER A 159 0.01 -10.56 -23.98
C SER A 159 1.46 -11.04 -24.13
N HIS A 160 1.71 -12.32 -23.88
CA HIS A 160 2.96 -13.00 -24.25
C HIS A 160 2.64 -14.34 -24.90
N VAL A 161 3.65 -15.02 -25.46
CA VAL A 161 3.49 -16.29 -26.18
C VAL A 161 2.77 -17.38 -25.35
N ASP A 162 3.02 -17.43 -24.04
CA ASP A 162 2.36 -18.39 -23.13
C ASP A 162 0.98 -17.91 -22.60
N ALA A 163 0.51 -16.74 -23.00
CA ALA A 163 -0.75 -16.19 -22.49
C ALA A 163 -1.97 -16.85 -23.16
N GLN A 164 -3.03 -17.05 -22.39
CA GLN A 164 -4.29 -17.56 -22.91
C GLN A 164 -4.87 -16.55 -23.90
N ARG A 165 -5.30 -17.04 -25.06
CA ARG A 165 -5.91 -16.22 -26.14
C ARG A 165 -4.98 -15.12 -26.66
N ALA A 166 -3.68 -15.25 -26.46
CA ALA A 166 -2.71 -14.39 -27.15
C ALA A 166 -2.93 -14.50 -28.66
N PRO A 167 -2.93 -13.37 -29.39
CA PRO A 167 -2.89 -13.40 -30.84
C PRO A 167 -1.72 -14.24 -31.38
N ASP A 168 -1.94 -14.97 -32.48
CA ASP A 168 -0.91 -15.83 -33.10
C ASP A 168 0.36 -15.07 -33.53
N ASP A 169 0.24 -13.76 -33.73
CA ASP A 169 1.34 -12.85 -34.06
C ASP A 169 2.17 -12.41 -32.85
N ILE A 170 1.76 -12.75 -31.62
CA ILE A 170 2.51 -12.43 -30.40
C ILE A 170 3.61 -13.48 -30.18
N THR A 171 4.85 -13.06 -30.45
CA THR A 171 6.06 -13.89 -30.24
C THR A 171 6.85 -13.52 -28.99
N ARG A 172 6.47 -12.43 -28.31
CA ARG A 172 7.21 -11.90 -27.16
C ARG A 172 7.10 -12.81 -25.94
N THR A 173 8.18 -12.87 -25.18
CA THR A 173 8.28 -13.59 -23.91
C THR A 173 7.49 -12.89 -22.81
N ARG A 174 7.26 -13.63 -21.72
CA ARG A 174 6.64 -13.10 -20.49
C ARG A 174 7.42 -11.90 -19.91
N GLU A 175 8.75 -11.94 -19.95
CA GLU A 175 9.60 -10.86 -19.45
C GLU A 175 9.49 -9.60 -20.31
N GLU A 176 9.51 -9.75 -21.64
CA GLU A 176 9.31 -8.64 -22.57
C GLU A 176 7.91 -8.02 -22.42
N ALA A 177 6.87 -8.84 -22.25
CA ALA A 177 5.52 -8.34 -21.99
C ALA A 177 5.44 -7.56 -20.67
N ARG A 178 6.11 -8.04 -19.61
CA ARG A 178 6.18 -7.33 -18.33
C ARG A 178 6.90 -5.99 -18.47
N ALA A 179 8.02 -5.95 -19.19
CA ALA A 179 8.77 -4.72 -19.41
C ALA A 179 7.95 -3.69 -20.18
N ARG A 180 7.24 -4.12 -21.23
CA ARG A 180 6.32 -3.25 -21.99
C ARG A 180 5.16 -2.75 -21.13
N ALA A 181 4.62 -3.57 -20.23
CA ALA A 181 3.58 -3.12 -19.31
C ALA A 181 4.10 -2.09 -18.30
N ALA A 182 5.33 -2.26 -17.81
CA ALA A 182 5.97 -1.29 -16.95
C ALA A 182 6.17 0.05 -17.68
N GLU A 183 6.67 0.02 -18.92
CA GLU A 183 6.80 1.20 -19.77
C GLU A 183 5.46 1.93 -19.97
N VAL A 184 4.38 1.20 -20.25
CA VAL A 184 3.05 1.80 -20.36
C VAL A 184 2.61 2.45 -19.05
N ALA A 185 2.76 1.76 -17.92
CA ALA A 185 2.38 2.31 -16.62
C ALA A 185 3.13 3.63 -16.32
N GLU A 186 4.44 3.66 -16.57
CA GLU A 186 5.28 4.86 -16.42
C GLU A 186 4.83 6.00 -17.34
N ARG A 187 4.55 5.71 -18.63
CA ARG A 187 4.11 6.73 -19.59
C ARG A 187 2.74 7.33 -19.25
N VAL A 188 1.78 6.50 -18.82
CA VAL A 188 0.47 6.99 -18.35
C VAL A 188 0.65 7.85 -17.10
N GLN A 189 1.45 7.41 -16.12
CA GLN A 189 1.75 8.19 -14.91
C GLN A 189 2.47 9.52 -15.23
N GLY A 190 3.29 9.53 -16.28
CA GLY A 190 3.91 10.74 -16.85
C GLY A 190 2.94 11.69 -17.56
N GLY A 191 1.64 11.37 -17.60
CA GLY A 191 0.60 12.22 -18.16
C GLY A 191 0.32 12.02 -19.64
N GLU A 192 0.88 10.97 -20.26
CA GLU A 192 0.55 10.64 -21.64
C GLU A 192 -0.89 10.11 -21.78
N SER A 193 -1.49 10.33 -22.96
CA SER A 193 -2.87 9.95 -23.22
C SER A 193 -3.05 8.44 -23.13
N TRP A 194 -3.95 8.01 -22.22
CA TRP A 194 -4.37 6.62 -22.10
C TRP A 194 -4.82 6.03 -23.42
N ASP A 195 -5.63 6.75 -24.19
CA ASP A 195 -6.21 6.24 -25.44
C ASP A 195 -5.14 6.05 -26.52
N ALA A 196 -4.11 6.90 -26.52
CA ALA A 196 -2.96 6.75 -27.42
C ALA A 196 -2.14 5.50 -27.05
N LEU A 197 -1.82 5.34 -25.76
CA LEU A 197 -1.08 4.18 -25.27
C LEU A 197 -1.86 2.88 -25.41
N HIS A 198 -3.18 2.91 -25.19
CA HIS A 198 -4.04 1.76 -25.44
C HIS A 198 -4.00 1.37 -26.92
N ALA A 199 -4.13 2.33 -27.84
CA ALA A 199 -4.09 2.06 -29.27
C ALA A 199 -2.71 1.52 -29.74
N GLU A 200 -1.63 1.95 -29.09
CA GLU A 200 -0.27 1.54 -29.43
C GLU A 200 0.13 0.18 -28.82
N TYR A 201 -0.27 -0.10 -27.58
CA TYR A 201 0.25 -1.24 -26.81
C TYR A 201 -0.75 -2.37 -26.55
N SER A 202 -2.06 -2.11 -26.60
CA SER A 202 -3.06 -3.11 -26.20
C SER A 202 -3.21 -4.22 -27.24
N ASP A 203 -3.12 -5.46 -26.79
CA ASP A 203 -3.38 -6.67 -27.59
C ASP A 203 -4.83 -7.16 -27.46
N GLU A 204 -5.68 -6.44 -26.73
CA GLU A 204 -7.06 -6.83 -26.58
C GLU A 204 -7.80 -6.74 -27.93
N ARG A 205 -8.29 -7.88 -28.42
CA ARG A 205 -9.06 -7.96 -29.67
C ARG A 205 -10.57 -7.86 -29.40
N GLY A 206 -11.22 -6.89 -30.03
CA GLY A 206 -12.68 -6.79 -30.04
C GLY A 206 -13.30 -6.18 -28.78
N GLY A 207 -12.49 -5.55 -27.93
CA GLY A 207 -12.96 -4.73 -26.81
C GLY A 207 -13.43 -3.34 -27.24
N PRO A 208 -14.12 -2.60 -26.36
CA PRO A 208 -14.45 -1.20 -26.60
C PRO A 208 -13.17 -0.34 -26.67
N GLY A 209 -13.26 0.78 -27.38
CA GLY A 209 -12.12 1.70 -27.54
C GLY A 209 -11.59 2.17 -26.18
N GLY A 210 -10.25 2.23 -26.05
CA GLY A 210 -9.59 2.66 -24.81
C GLY A 210 -9.54 1.59 -23.70
N GLY A 211 -10.01 0.37 -23.96
CA GLY A 211 -9.92 -0.77 -23.04
C GLY A 211 -10.89 -0.66 -21.86
N ASP A 212 -11.99 0.06 -22.03
CA ASP A 212 -13.02 0.25 -21.01
C ASP A 212 -13.75 -1.07 -20.69
N LEU A 213 -13.80 -1.45 -19.42
CA LEU A 213 -14.50 -2.66 -18.99
C LEU A 213 -15.90 -2.35 -18.45
N GLY A 214 -16.27 -1.08 -18.37
CA GLY A 214 -17.47 -0.61 -17.69
C GLY A 214 -17.44 -0.95 -16.20
N THR A 215 -18.61 -0.91 -15.58
CA THR A 215 -18.79 -1.26 -14.17
C THR A 215 -18.87 -2.78 -13.97
N PHE A 216 -18.10 -3.30 -13.02
CA PHE A 216 -18.19 -4.70 -12.62
C PHE A 216 -18.11 -4.87 -11.10
N GLY A 217 -18.89 -5.82 -10.61
CA GLY A 217 -18.83 -6.29 -9.24
C GLY A 217 -17.76 -7.34 -8.98
N ARG A 218 -17.61 -7.71 -7.71
CA ARG A 218 -16.68 -8.75 -7.27
C ARG A 218 -17.03 -10.14 -7.84
N GLY A 219 -16.02 -10.97 -8.07
CA GLY A 219 -16.12 -12.27 -8.70
C GLY A 219 -16.34 -12.25 -10.22
N ARG A 220 -16.33 -11.06 -10.86
CA ARG A 220 -16.55 -10.93 -12.31
C ARG A 220 -15.26 -10.97 -13.12
N MET A 221 -14.14 -10.61 -12.51
CA MET A 221 -12.82 -10.59 -13.15
C MET A 221 -11.92 -11.69 -12.58
N VAL A 222 -10.81 -11.98 -13.27
CA VAL A 222 -9.82 -12.92 -12.75
C VAL A 222 -9.22 -12.39 -11.45
N PRO A 223 -8.90 -13.25 -10.46
CA PRO A 223 -8.59 -12.79 -9.10
C PRO A 223 -7.44 -11.78 -9.00
N ALA A 224 -6.41 -11.90 -9.84
CA ALA A 224 -5.30 -10.95 -9.85
C ALA A 224 -5.73 -9.56 -10.33
N PHE A 225 -6.49 -9.50 -11.43
CA PHE A 225 -7.04 -8.25 -11.96
C PHE A 225 -8.00 -7.61 -10.96
N GLU A 226 -8.91 -8.39 -10.39
CA GLU A 226 -9.91 -7.90 -9.45
C GLU A 226 -9.26 -7.27 -8.21
N ARG A 227 -8.31 -7.98 -7.57
CA ARG A 227 -7.62 -7.47 -6.39
C ARG A 227 -6.89 -6.16 -6.68
N ALA A 228 -6.28 -6.04 -7.85
CA ALA A 228 -5.64 -4.80 -8.25
C ALA A 228 -6.67 -3.69 -8.49
N ALA A 229 -7.68 -3.92 -9.33
CA ALA A 229 -8.69 -2.92 -9.69
C ALA A 229 -9.48 -2.38 -8.48
N PHE A 230 -9.95 -3.26 -7.58
CA PHE A 230 -10.64 -2.85 -6.35
C PHE A 230 -9.71 -2.24 -5.30
N GLY A 231 -8.40 -2.43 -5.45
CA GLY A 231 -7.40 -1.77 -4.62
C GLY A 231 -7.19 -0.31 -5.01
N LEU A 232 -7.46 0.07 -6.26
CA LEU A 232 -7.18 1.41 -6.79
C LEU A 232 -8.19 2.46 -6.30
N GLU A 233 -7.73 3.69 -6.12
CA GLU A 233 -8.57 4.89 -6.05
C GLU A 233 -9.05 5.32 -7.44
N VAL A 234 -10.13 6.09 -7.51
CA VAL A 234 -10.66 6.60 -8.80
C VAL A 234 -9.60 7.47 -9.48
N GLY A 235 -9.22 7.10 -10.69
CA GLY A 235 -8.15 7.73 -11.48
C GLY A 235 -6.76 7.11 -11.28
N GLU A 236 -6.55 6.32 -10.22
CA GLU A 236 -5.26 5.66 -9.94
C GLU A 236 -4.96 4.59 -10.99
N ILE A 237 -3.67 4.42 -11.29
CA ILE A 237 -3.15 3.47 -12.27
C ILE A 237 -2.35 2.40 -11.51
N SER A 238 -2.61 1.13 -11.82
CA SER A 238 -1.90 0.01 -11.21
C SER A 238 -0.48 -0.14 -11.76
N ASP A 239 0.37 -0.78 -10.96
CA ASP A 239 1.53 -1.49 -11.49
C ASP A 239 1.10 -2.59 -12.49
N PRO A 240 2.00 -3.12 -13.33
CA PRO A 240 1.71 -4.27 -14.18
C PRO A 240 1.18 -5.47 -13.39
N VAL A 241 -0.06 -5.85 -13.69
CA VAL A 241 -0.76 -6.97 -13.05
C VAL A 241 -0.74 -8.17 -13.97
N GLU A 242 -0.13 -9.26 -13.52
CA GLU A 242 -0.12 -10.49 -14.30
C GLU A 242 -1.43 -11.27 -14.13
N SER A 243 -1.95 -11.76 -15.25
CA SER A 243 -3.07 -12.70 -15.30
C SER A 243 -2.79 -13.80 -16.33
N PRO A 244 -3.66 -14.82 -16.44
CA PRO A 244 -3.54 -15.83 -17.48
C PRO A 244 -3.58 -15.27 -18.92
N PHE A 245 -4.07 -14.04 -19.12
CA PHE A 245 -4.14 -13.38 -20.43
C PHE A 245 -2.91 -12.52 -20.75
N GLY A 246 -1.97 -12.37 -19.81
CA GLY A 246 -0.79 -11.51 -19.95
C GLY A 246 -0.70 -10.48 -18.84
N PHE A 247 -0.05 -9.35 -19.11
CA PHE A 247 0.08 -8.23 -18.17
C PHE A 247 -0.96 -7.16 -18.44
N HIS A 248 -1.53 -6.61 -17.38
CA HIS A 248 -2.51 -5.54 -17.44
C HIS A 248 -1.97 -4.30 -16.74
N VAL A 249 -2.09 -3.16 -17.39
CA VAL A 249 -2.07 -1.85 -16.72
C VAL A 249 -3.51 -1.43 -16.53
N ILE A 250 -3.94 -1.19 -15.30
CA ILE A 250 -5.34 -0.97 -14.94
C ILE A 250 -5.49 0.46 -14.45
N GLN A 251 -6.52 1.15 -14.90
CA GLN A 251 -6.95 2.41 -14.29
C GLN A 251 -8.38 2.27 -13.81
N ARG A 252 -8.64 2.68 -12.56
CA ARG A 252 -10.00 2.77 -12.06
C ARG A 252 -10.65 4.06 -12.56
N THR A 253 -11.85 3.94 -13.12
CA THR A 253 -12.59 5.08 -13.69
C THR A 253 -13.68 5.61 -12.75
N GLU A 254 -14.18 4.78 -11.82
CA GLU A 254 -15.17 5.13 -10.77
C GLU A 254 -15.16 4.13 -9.60
#